data_AF-A0A0M3KDQ2-F1
#
_entry.id   AF-A0A0M3KDQ2-F1
#
_cell.length_a   1.000
_cell.length_b   1.000
_cell.length_c   1.000
_cell.angle_alpha   90.00
_cell.angle_beta   90.00
_cell.angle_gamma   90.00
#
_symmetry.space_group_name_H-M   'P 1'
#
loop_
_entity.id
_entity.type
_entity.pdbx_description
1 polymer ?
#
loop_
_entity_poly.entity_id
_entity_poly.type
_entity_poly.pdbx_seq_one_letter_code
_entity_poly.pdbx_strand_id
1 'polypeptide(L)' 'MDKQSTKKDEHDKDDEEEDNNDSKLLKEEVNAALKELPFAVEHIAVSEKLPHNDDIVYLNITTCES' A
#
# COMPACT_ATOMS: atom_id res chain seq x y z
N MET A 1 -15.58 47.55 -12.93
CA MET A 1 -16.12 46.72 -14.02
C MET A 1 -15.13 46.81 -15.18
N ASP A 2 -14.27 45.86 -15.53
CA ASP A 2 -13.76 44.63 -14.94
C ASP A 2 -12.39 44.45 -15.58
N LYS A 3 -11.33 44.23 -14.79
CA LYS A 3 -9.99 43.94 -15.34
C LYS A 3 -9.94 42.46 -15.71
N GLN A 4 -9.87 42.17 -17.00
CA GLN A 4 -9.34 40.91 -17.51
C GLN A 4 -8.00 40.63 -16.82
N SER A 5 -7.88 39.50 -16.13
CA SER A 5 -6.61 38.94 -15.70
C SER A 5 -6.48 37.56 -16.30
N THR A 6 -5.76 37.51 -17.42
CA THR A 6 -5.09 36.30 -17.89
C THR A 6 -4.00 35.96 -16.87
N LYS A 7 -4.08 34.78 -16.26
CA LYS A 7 -2.92 34.16 -15.64
C LYS A 7 -2.94 32.68 -16.01
N LYS A 8 -2.28 32.39 -17.14
CA LYS A 8 -1.65 31.09 -17.39
C LYS A 8 -0.47 31.04 -16.43
N ASP A 9 -0.55 30.20 -15.43
CA ASP A 9 0.65 29.69 -14.76
C ASP A 9 0.61 28.17 -14.92
N GLU A 10 1.67 27.70 -15.54
CA GLU A 10 1.95 26.33 -15.92
C GLU A 10 1.93 25.43 -14.68
N HIS A 11 1.20 24.33 -14.76
CA HIS A 11 1.27 23.25 -13.79
C HIS A 11 2.48 22.39 -14.17
N ASP A 12 3.65 22.81 -13.71
CA ASP A 12 4.89 22.04 -13.77
C ASP A 12 5.17 21.56 -12.34
N LYS A 13 4.60 20.40 -12.01
CA LYS A 13 4.88 19.61 -10.81
C LYS A 13 4.62 18.13 -11.14
N ASP A 14 5.43 17.62 -12.05
CA ASP A 14 5.65 16.19 -12.18
C ASP A 14 6.65 15.73 -11.09
N ASP A 15 6.44 14.50 -10.59
CA ASP A 15 7.44 13.59 -10.00
C ASP A 15 7.75 13.56 -8.48
N GLU A 16 6.77 13.60 -7.56
CA GLU A 16 6.98 13.05 -6.18
C GLU A 16 5.77 12.27 -5.56
N GLU A 17 4.67 12.03 -6.30
CA GLU A 17 3.45 11.40 -5.74
C GLU A 17 3.32 9.88 -5.99
N GLU A 18 4.18 9.26 -6.79
CA GLU A 18 4.06 7.82 -7.11
C GLU A 18 4.48 6.92 -5.95
N ASP A 19 5.66 7.16 -5.34
CA ASP A 19 6.21 6.31 -4.27
C ASP A 19 5.32 6.23 -3.01
N ASN A 20 4.61 7.32 -2.67
CA ASN A 20 3.74 7.33 -1.49
C ASN A 20 2.45 6.52 -1.68
N ASN A 21 2.00 6.33 -2.92
CA ASN A 21 0.80 5.55 -3.21
C ASN A 21 1.09 4.05 -3.08
N ASP A 22 2.24 3.58 -3.56
CA ASP A 22 2.59 2.16 -3.53
C ASP A 22 2.72 1.61 -2.11
N SER A 23 3.36 2.36 -1.19
CA SER A 23 3.43 1.97 0.23
C SER A 23 2.05 1.83 0.88
N LYS A 24 1.12 2.73 0.52
CA LYS A 24 -0.24 2.72 1.03
C LYS A 24 -1.00 1.49 0.51
N LEU A 25 -0.83 1.16 -0.77
CA LEU A 25 -1.44 -0.02 -1.39
C LEU A 25 -0.95 -1.31 -0.72
N LEU A 26 0.36 -1.45 -0.47
CA LEU A 26 0.91 -2.65 0.18
C LEU A 26 0.30 -2.89 1.57
N LYS A 27 0.11 -1.82 2.36
CA LYS A 27 -0.54 -1.92 3.67
C LYS A 27 -2.00 -2.36 3.55
N GLU A 28 -2.73 -1.87 2.54
CA GLU A 28 -4.12 -2.26 2.28
C GLU A 28 -4.22 -3.73 1.85
N GLU A 29 -3.32 -4.19 0.98
CA GLU A 29 -3.25 -5.59 0.51
C GLU A 29 -2.94 -6.57 1.64
N VAL A 30 -1.99 -6.24 2.52
CA VAL A 30 -1.67 -7.06 3.70
C VAL A 30 -2.89 -7.20 4.61
N ASN A 31 -3.61 -6.10 4.86
CA ASN A 31 -4.82 -6.14 5.67
C ASN A 31 -5.94 -6.96 5.01
N ALA A 32 -6.07 -6.89 3.69
CA ALA A 32 -7.03 -7.72 2.95
C ALA A 32 -6.67 -9.21 3.09
N ALA A 33 -5.40 -9.59 2.87
CA ALA A 33 -4.94 -10.97 3.01
C ALA A 33 -5.20 -11.54 4.41
N LEU A 34 -4.90 -10.77 5.46
CA LEU A 34 -5.15 -11.17 6.86
C LEU A 34 -6.63 -11.35 7.18
N LYS A 35 -7.52 -10.67 6.46
CA LYS A 35 -8.97 -10.76 6.67
C LYS A 35 -9.62 -11.86 5.83
N GLU A 36 -9.14 -12.07 4.61
CA GLU A 36 -9.80 -12.92 3.63
C GLU A 36 -9.29 -14.35 3.60
N LEU A 37 -8.02 -14.59 3.96
CA LEU A 37 -7.45 -15.95 3.94
C LEU A 37 -7.70 -16.84 5.18
N PRO A 38 -8.04 -16.34 6.39
CA PRO A 38 -8.17 -17.20 7.58
C PRO A 38 -9.15 -18.37 7.49
N PHE A 39 -10.10 -18.36 6.55
CA PHE A 39 -11.02 -19.50 6.36
C PHE A 39 -10.36 -20.70 5.68
N ALA A 40 -9.24 -20.50 4.97
CA ALA A 40 -8.59 -21.49 4.11
C ALA A 40 -7.27 -22.03 4.66
N VAL A 41 -6.77 -21.46 5.75
CA VAL A 41 -5.47 -21.78 6.35
C VAL A 41 -5.62 -21.96 7.86
N GLU A 42 -4.71 -22.69 8.48
CA GLU A 42 -4.71 -22.86 9.94
C GLU A 42 -4.29 -21.56 10.64
N HIS A 43 -3.30 -20.86 10.08
CA HIS A 43 -2.79 -19.62 10.65
C HIS A 43 -2.21 -18.69 9.58
N ILE A 44 -2.44 -17.39 9.74
CA ILE A 44 -1.81 -16.34 8.93
C ILE A 44 -1.46 -15.13 9.81
N ALA A 45 -0.25 -14.60 9.68
CA ALA A 45 0.19 -13.40 10.38
C ALA A 45 1.36 -12.71 9.66
N VAL A 46 1.57 -11.42 9.94
CA VAL A 46 2.79 -10.72 9.54
C VAL A 46 3.99 -11.28 10.33
N SER A 47 5.13 -11.43 9.67
CA SER A 47 6.35 -11.93 10.30
C SER A 47 7.03 -10.86 11.12
N GLU A 48 7.13 -11.08 12.43
CA GLU A 48 7.88 -10.21 13.36
C GLU A 48 9.39 -10.49 13.36
N LYS A 49 9.82 -11.56 12.69
CA LYS A 49 11.21 -12.02 12.68
C LYS A 49 12.01 -11.52 11.48
N LEU A 50 11.31 -11.13 10.41
CA LEU A 50 11.94 -10.63 9.18
C LEU A 50 11.78 -9.11 9.12
N PRO A 51 12.77 -8.38 8.56
CA PRO A 51 12.63 -6.95 8.32
C PRO A 51 11.41 -6.67 7.45
N HIS A 52 10.64 -5.65 7.80
CA HIS A 52 9.58 -5.11 6.96
C HIS A 52 9.78 -3.60 6.80
N ASN A 53 9.39 -3.07 5.65
CA ASN A 53 9.37 -1.64 5.38
C ASN A 53 8.13 -1.30 4.54
N ASP A 54 8.11 -0.10 3.98
CA ASP A 54 7.00 0.39 3.17
C ASP A 54 6.85 -0.32 1.81
N ASP A 55 7.88 -1.06 1.36
CA ASP A 55 7.92 -1.74 0.04
C ASP A 55 7.82 -3.27 0.15
N ILE A 56 8.16 -3.84 1.31
CA ILE A 56 8.13 -5.29 1.53
C ILE A 56 7.59 -5.67 2.91
N VAL A 57 6.65 -6.61 2.90
CA VAL A 57 6.09 -7.26 4.08
C VAL A 57 6.14 -8.77 3.91
N TYR A 58 6.55 -9.49 4.94
CA TYR A 58 6.58 -10.95 4.97
C TYR A 58 5.38 -11.49 5.75
N LEU A 59 4.67 -12.47 5.18
CA LEU A 59 3.58 -13.18 5.84
C LEU A 59 3.99 -14.62 6.17
N ASN A 60 3.69 -15.06 7.38
CA ASN A 60 3.78 -16.46 7.79
C ASN A 60 2.40 -17.11 7.60
N ILE A 61 2.34 -18.16 6.80
CA ILE A 61 1.11 -18.93 6.55
C ILE A 61 1.36 -20.39 6.91
N THR A 62 0.48 -20.94 7.74
CA THR A 62 0.41 -22.38 8.02
C THR A 62 -0.82 -22.95 7.32
N THR A 63 -0.61 -23.86 6.38
CA THR A 63 -1.70 -24.53 5.65
C THR A 63 -2.32 -25.64 6.50
N CYS A 64 -3.53 -26.09 6.13
CA CYS A 64 -4.24 -27.15 6.85
C CYS A 64 -3.67 -28.56 6.62
N GLU A 65 -2.64 -28.70 5.77
CA GLU A 65 -2.02 -29.99 5.46
C GLU A 65 -0.88 -30.24 6.45
N SER A 66 -1.04 -31.26 7.30
CA SER A 66 -0.04 -31.74 8.28
C SER A 66 0.49 -33.11 7.91
#